data_AF-A0A6S6T7Y8-F1
#
_entry.id   AF-A0A6S6T7Y8-F1
#
_cell.length_a   1.000
_cell.length_b   1.000
_cell.length_c   1.000
_cell.angle_alpha   90.00
_cell.angle_beta   90.00
_cell.angle_gamma   90.00
#
_symmetry.space_group_name_H-M   'P 1'
#
loop_
_entity.id
_entity.type
_entity.pdbx_description
1 polymer ?
#
loop_
_entity_poly.entity_id
_entity_poly.type
_entity_poly.pdbx_seq_one_letter_code
_entity_poly.pdbx_strand_id
1 'polypeptide(L)'
;MTESQLSKTMYALTFIGLGIAGVGLGLAVFTDRVSKGDVADIMLISLLIAGGLLISIPAKLYLTYQLMRSNDKRASEKREKLQA
;
A
#
# COMPACT_ATOMS: atom_id res chain seq x y z
N MET A 1 -10.87 6.04 17.59
CA MET A 1 -9.75 5.14 17.22
C MET A 1 -8.44 5.89 17.38
N THR A 2 -7.51 5.35 18.16
CA THR A 2 -6.22 5.96 18.49
C THR A 2 -5.28 5.95 17.28
N GLU A 3 -4.47 7.01 17.08
CA GLU A 3 -3.53 7.16 15.94
C GLU A 3 -2.59 5.95 15.75
N SER A 4 -2.26 5.25 16.84
CA SER A 4 -1.45 4.02 16.82
C SER A 4 -2.15 2.81 16.20
N GLN A 5 -3.47 2.69 16.39
CA GLN A 5 -4.26 1.63 15.77
C GLN A 5 -4.40 1.88 14.27
N LEU A 6 -4.62 3.14 13.87
CA LEU A 6 -4.79 3.52 12.47
C LEU A 6 -3.53 3.29 11.63
N SER A 7 -2.36 3.63 12.19
CA SER A 7 -1.06 3.38 11.57
C SER A 7 -0.74 1.88 11.44
N LYS A 8 -1.09 1.07 12.45
CA LYS A 8 -1.00 -0.40 12.34
C LYS A 8 -1.92 -0.96 11.26
N THR A 9 -3.16 -0.49 11.17
CA THR A 9 -4.10 -0.93 10.13
C THR A 9 -3.61 -0.57 8.74
N MET A 10 -3.01 0.61 8.56
CA MET A 10 -2.41 1.01 7.28
C MET A 10 -1.17 0.19 6.91
N TYR A 11 -0.31 -0.10 7.87
CA TYR A 11 0.86 -0.93 7.64
C TYR A 11 0.44 -2.36 7.25
N ALA A 12 -0.60 -2.88 7.92
CA ALA A 12 -1.22 -4.16 7.56
C ALA A 12 -1.84 -4.12 6.15
N LEU A 13 -2.58 -3.05 5.79
CA LEU A 13 -3.13 -2.88 4.44
C LEU A 13 -2.04 -2.80 3.36
N THR A 14 -0.90 -2.17 3.68
CA THR A 14 0.24 -2.10 2.76
C THR A 14 0.83 -3.48 2.55
N PHE A 15 1.04 -4.25 3.63
CA PHE A 15 1.53 -5.63 3.54
C PHE A 15 0.56 -6.56 2.80
N ILE A 16 -0.74 -6.41 3.04
CA ILE A 16 -1.79 -7.16 2.33
C ILE A 16 -1.77 -6.79 0.84
N GLY A 17 -1.73 -5.50 0.50
CA GLY A 17 -1.66 -5.03 -0.89
C GLY A 17 -0.40 -5.53 -1.61
N LEU A 18 0.75 -5.53 -0.93
CA LEU A 18 2.01 -6.05 -1.47
C LEU A 18 1.96 -7.57 -1.65
N GLY A 19 1.33 -8.29 -0.72
CA GLY A 19 1.07 -9.72 -0.82
C GLY A 19 0.16 -10.06 -2.00
N ILE A 20 -0.94 -9.31 -2.18
CA ILE A 20 -1.87 -9.47 -3.31
C ILE A 20 -1.16 -9.19 -4.64
N ALA A 21 -0.34 -8.14 -4.71
CA ALA A 21 0.45 -7.84 -5.90
C ALA A 21 1.48 -8.94 -6.21
N GLY A 22 2.17 -9.46 -5.19
CA GLY A 22 3.12 -10.57 -5.33
C GLY A 22 2.45 -11.87 -5.77
N VAL A 23 1.28 -12.18 -5.20
CA VAL A 23 0.44 -13.32 -5.63
C VAL A 23 -0.07 -13.13 -7.05
N GLY A 24 -0.49 -11.92 -7.42
CA GLY A 24 -0.91 -11.57 -8.78
C GLY A 24 0.22 -11.73 -9.80
N LEU A 25 1.45 -11.33 -9.45
CA LEU A 25 2.66 -11.56 -10.27
C LEU A 25 3.01 -13.05 -10.36
N GLY A 26 2.94 -13.77 -9.24
CA GLY A 26 3.18 -15.21 -9.21
C GLY A 26 2.18 -15.97 -10.07
N LEU A 27 0.90 -15.64 -9.97
CA LEU A 27 -0.16 -16.14 -10.85
C LEU A 27 0.08 -15.72 -12.29
N ALA A 28 0.45 -14.47 -12.57
CA ALA A 28 0.75 -14.03 -13.94
C ALA A 28 1.88 -14.84 -14.58
N VAL A 29 2.97 -15.12 -13.86
CA VAL A 29 4.09 -15.92 -14.36
C VAL A 29 3.72 -17.41 -14.46
N PHE A 30 2.93 -17.92 -13.52
CA PHE A 30 2.46 -19.31 -13.56
C PHE A 30 1.47 -19.52 -14.70
N THR A 31 0.56 -18.57 -14.89
CA THR A 31 -0.39 -18.51 -15.98
C THR A 31 0.30 -18.25 -17.30
N ASP A 32 1.35 -17.43 -17.42
CA ASP A 32 2.11 -17.31 -18.68
C ASP A 32 2.77 -18.65 -19.08
N ARG A 33 3.13 -19.49 -18.11
CA ARG A 33 3.53 -20.89 -18.36
C ARG A 33 2.36 -21.83 -18.68
N VAL A 34 1.13 -21.51 -18.25
CA VAL A 34 -0.08 -22.36 -18.39
C VAL A 34 -1.02 -21.88 -19.52
N SER A 35 -0.92 -20.62 -19.97
CA SER A 35 -1.75 -19.90 -20.95
C SER A 35 -1.43 -20.26 -22.39
N LYS A 36 -1.30 -21.57 -22.61
CA LYS A 36 -1.89 -22.16 -23.81
C LYS A 36 -3.42 -22.26 -23.72
N GLY A 37 -4.05 -21.85 -22.61
CA GLY A 37 -5.50 -21.85 -22.43
C GLY A 37 -6.06 -20.56 -21.82
N ASP A 38 -7.01 -19.98 -22.54
CA ASP A 38 -8.13 -19.10 -22.15
C ASP A 38 -7.97 -17.66 -21.63
N VAL A 39 -8.91 -16.81 -22.09
CA VAL A 39 -8.99 -15.35 -21.89
C VAL A 39 -9.43 -14.98 -20.45
N ALA A 40 -10.11 -15.90 -19.77
CA ALA A 40 -10.63 -15.70 -18.42
C ALA A 40 -9.53 -15.50 -17.36
N ASP A 41 -8.39 -16.20 -17.50
CA ASP A 41 -7.29 -16.09 -16.53
C ASP A 41 -6.59 -14.73 -16.62
N ILE A 42 -6.45 -14.19 -17.84
CA ILE A 42 -5.89 -12.85 -18.09
C ILE A 42 -6.79 -11.78 -17.43
N MET A 43 -8.11 -11.94 -17.50
CA MET A 43 -9.05 -11.03 -16.85
C MET A 43 -8.91 -11.04 -15.32
N LEU A 44 -8.76 -12.23 -14.72
CA LEU A 44 -8.57 -12.37 -13.27
C LEU A 44 -7.27 -11.72 -12.80
N ILE A 45 -6.17 -11.94 -13.52
CA ILE A 45 -4.85 -11.39 -13.20
C ILE A 45 -4.86 -9.86 -13.33
N SER A 46 -5.41 -9.35 -14.45
CA SER A 46 -5.49 -7.90 -14.68
C SER A 46 -6.37 -7.20 -13.64
N LEU A 47 -7.47 -7.82 -13.22
CA LEU A 47 -8.32 -7.31 -12.14
C LEU A 47 -7.58 -7.28 -10.80
N LEU A 48 -6.80 -8.32 -10.49
CA LEU A 48 -6.03 -8.42 -9.25
C LEU A 48 -4.94 -7.34 -9.18
N ILE A 49 -4.21 -7.14 -10.28
CA ILE A 49 -3.16 -6.12 -10.39
C ILE A 49 -3.77 -4.71 -10.35
N ALA A 50 -4.81 -4.46 -11.15
CA ALA A 50 -5.49 -3.17 -11.18
C ALA A 50 -6.10 -2.82 -9.82
N GLY A 51 -6.74 -3.79 -9.15
CA GLY A 51 -7.29 -3.63 -7.80
C GLY A 51 -6.21 -3.35 -6.76
N GLY A 52 -5.10 -4.09 -6.79
CA GLY A 52 -3.96 -3.85 -5.90
C GLY A 52 -3.34 -2.46 -6.06
N LEU A 53 -3.18 -2.00 -7.31
CA LEU A 53 -2.67 -0.66 -7.62
C LEU A 53 -3.65 0.45 -7.20
N LEU A 54 -4.95 0.27 -7.46
CA LEU A 54 -5.99 1.23 -7.06
C LEU A 54 -6.02 1.46 -5.55
N ILE A 55 -5.78 0.42 -4.75
CA ILE A 55 -5.72 0.51 -3.29
C ILE A 55 -4.38 1.10 -2.82
N SER A 56 -3.28 0.85 -3.54
CA SER A 56 -1.93 1.33 -3.17
C SER A 56 -1.77 2.85 -3.26
N ILE A 57 -2.43 3.53 -4.20
CA ILE A 57 -2.31 4.97 -4.42
C ILE A 57 -2.86 5.80 -3.23
N PRO A 58 -4.13 5.61 -2.78
CA PRO A 58 -4.65 6.32 -1.62
C PRO A 58 -3.91 5.95 -0.34
N ALA A 59 -3.42 4.71 -0.21
CA ALA A 59 -2.59 4.30 0.93
C ALA A 59 -1.27 5.11 1.01
N LYS A 60 -0.58 5.29 -0.12
CA LYS A 60 0.65 6.12 -0.19
C LYS A 60 0.37 7.60 0.11
N LEU A 61 -0.71 8.16 -0.44
CA LEU A 61 -1.10 9.55 -0.21
C LEU A 61 -1.42 9.80 1.27
N TYR A 62 -2.16 8.88 1.89
CA TYR A 62 -2.55 9.03 3.28
C TYR A 62 -1.36 8.89 4.24
N LEU A 63 -0.44 7.93 4.00
CA LEU A 63 0.80 7.81 4.79
C LEU A 63 1.66 9.07 4.66
N THR A 64 1.79 9.61 3.45
CA THR A 64 2.55 10.84 3.19
C THR A 64 1.94 12.02 3.95
N TYR A 65 0.62 12.16 3.90
CA TYR A 65 -0.11 13.18 4.66
C TYR A 65 0.09 13.02 6.18
N GLN A 66 0.04 11.78 6.68
CA GLN A 66 0.24 11.50 8.11
C GLN A 66 1.68 11.79 8.55
N LEU A 67 2.67 11.45 7.72
CA LEU A 67 4.09 11.74 7.95
C LEU A 67 4.33 13.24 8.01
N MET A 68 3.83 14.03 7.05
CA MET A 68 3.94 15.49 7.07
C MET A 68 3.34 16.08 8.36
N ARG A 69 2.14 15.63 8.74
CA ARG A 69 1.47 16.10 9.97
C ARG A 69 2.25 15.76 11.24
N SER A 70 2.90 14.59 11.27
CA SER A 70 3.74 14.19 12.41
C SER A 70 5.10 14.90 12.44
N ASN A 71 5.64 15.24 11.27
CA ASN A 71 6.93 15.90 11.12
C ASN A 71 6.84 17.38 11.50
N ASP A 72 5.73 18.05 11.16
CA ASP A 72 5.49 19.45 11.56
C ASP A 72 5.38 19.61 13.08
N LYS A 73 4.68 18.69 13.76
CA LYS A 73 4.60 18.68 15.24
C LYS A 73 5.96 18.49 15.91
N ARG A 74 6.79 17.59 15.38
CA ARG A 74 8.16 17.36 15.89
C ARG A 74 9.08 18.54 15.58
N ALA A 75 8.90 19.20 14.44
CA ALA A 75 9.68 20.38 14.05
C ALA A 75 9.37 21.59 14.96
N SER A 76 8.11 21.77 15.38
CA SER A 76 7.75 22.82 16.34
C SER A 76 8.28 22.56 17.74
N GLU A 77 8.20 21.31 18.25
CA GLU A 77 8.79 20.96 19.56
C GLU A 77 10.31 21.13 19.59
N LYS A 78 11.00 20.85 18.48
CA LYS A 78 12.45 21.08 18.37
C LYS A 78 12.81 22.57 18.41
N ARG A 79 11.96 23.43 17.84
CA ARG A 79 12.14 24.89 17.85
C ARG A 79 11.91 25.47 19.24
N GLU A 80 10.91 24.99 19.98
CA GLU A 80 10.71 25.37 21.39
C GLU A 80 11.90 24.96 22.27
N LYS A 81 12.44 23.74 22.09
CA LYS A 81 13.61 23.26 22.84
C LYS A 81 14.95 23.95 22.50
N LEU A 82 15.02 24.65 21.36
CA LEU A 82 16.18 25.44 20.95
C LEU A 82 16.08 26.90 21.40
N GLN A 83 14.91 27.33 21.87
CA GLN A 83 14.64 28.70 22.35
C GLN A 83 14.44 28.78 23.88
N ALA A 84 14.54 27.64 24.58
CA ALA A 84 14.57 27.53 26.05
C ALA A 84 15.99 27.16 26.51
#